data_AF-A0A2Z6S0W5-F1
#
_entry.id   AF-A0A2Z6S0W5-F1
#
_cell.length_a   1.000
_cell.length_b   1.000
_cell.length_c   1.000
_cell.angle_alpha   90.00
_cell.angle_beta   90.00
_cell.angle_gamma   90.00
#
_symmetry.space_group_name_H-M   'P 1'
#
loop_
_entity.id
_entity.type
_entity.pdbx_description
1 polymer ?
#
loop_
_entity_poly.entity_id
_entity_poly.type
_entity_poly.pdbx_seq_one_letter_code
_entity_poly.pdbx_strand_id
1 'polypeptide(L)'
;MAERVLTLKEDLSIIKSRHQPLQDIWLNEREWEKIEHLVTLLSQFHIATTELSTQTYPTIAYARVVLLGLLVDLNENRNHNYPLSEVLLAIRNKIQEYWVHIDKMTHVLAFFDPRYKTIAYKNLEINEILEPIRNNFSDSALSNLPSNNSTSIFVQHLSSVRQQRNANTDELLKYWESADASFDIEPLSWWHAHSTEYPILSKMAQNYLSVQASSVPCEQLFSLAGNVVFLMINQIIWITQASVNQII
;
A
#
# COMPACT_ATOMS: atom_id res chain seq x y z
N MET A 1 8.50 3.30 -20.70
CA MET A 1 9.03 4.09 -21.85
C MET A 1 10.53 3.87 -22.02
N ALA A 2 11.35 4.15 -21.00
CA ALA A 2 12.81 4.01 -21.11
C ALA A 2 13.27 2.59 -21.51
N GLU A 3 12.64 1.52 -21.01
CA GLU A 3 12.93 0.13 -21.43
C GLU A 3 12.75 -0.05 -22.95
N ARG A 4 11.68 0.53 -23.53
CA ARG A 4 11.42 0.47 -24.97
C ARG A 4 12.47 1.22 -25.80
N VAL A 5 13.16 2.20 -25.22
CA VAL A 5 14.29 2.88 -25.85
C VAL A 5 15.54 1.98 -25.82
N LEU A 6 15.73 1.20 -24.75
CA LEU A 6 16.80 0.18 -24.68
C LEU A 6 16.55 -1.00 -25.63
N THR A 7 15.34 -1.54 -25.70
CA THR A 7 15.01 -2.63 -26.66
C THR A 7 15.16 -2.21 -28.12
N LEU A 8 15.10 -0.91 -28.40
CA LEU A 8 15.28 -0.34 -29.74
C LEU A 8 16.69 0.25 -29.95
N LYS A 9 17.64 0.09 -29.01
CA LYS A 9 19.03 0.61 -29.10
C LYS A 9 19.71 0.15 -30.39
N GLU A 10 19.49 -1.10 -30.80
CA GLU A 10 20.02 -1.69 -32.03
C GLU A 10 19.32 -1.11 -33.29
N ASP A 11 17.99 -1.18 -33.38
CA ASP A 11 17.23 -0.63 -34.52
C ASP A 11 17.50 0.86 -34.77
N LEU A 12 17.54 1.65 -33.69
CA LEU A 12 17.82 3.08 -33.75
C LEU A 12 19.26 3.34 -34.22
N SER A 13 20.22 2.46 -33.91
CA SER A 13 21.59 2.57 -34.43
C SER A 13 21.67 2.33 -35.95
N ILE A 14 20.85 1.41 -36.48
CA ILE A 14 20.70 1.17 -37.92
C ILE A 14 20.10 2.42 -38.58
N ILE A 15 19.09 3.04 -37.96
CA ILE A 15 18.48 4.28 -38.46
C ILE A 15 19.48 5.45 -38.43
N LYS A 16 20.28 5.59 -37.36
CA LYS A 16 21.38 6.58 -37.24
C LYS A 16 22.37 6.49 -38.40
N SER A 17 22.71 5.28 -38.85
CA SER A 17 23.63 5.08 -39.98
C SER A 17 23.09 5.63 -41.32
N ARG A 18 21.76 5.80 -41.43
CA ARG A 18 21.05 6.22 -42.65
C ARG A 18 20.61 7.68 -42.65
N HIS A 19 20.53 8.34 -41.48
CA HIS A 19 20.13 9.74 -41.35
C HIS A 19 21.19 10.57 -40.64
N GLN A 20 21.94 11.37 -41.40
CA GLN A 20 22.95 12.32 -40.89
C GLN A 20 22.45 13.23 -39.75
N PRO A 21 21.26 13.87 -39.81
CA PRO A 21 20.80 14.74 -38.71
C PRO A 21 20.57 14.04 -37.37
N LEU A 22 20.47 12.69 -37.35
CA LEU A 22 20.38 11.92 -36.11
C LEU A 22 21.76 11.58 -35.53
N GLN A 23 22.86 11.89 -36.21
CA GLN A 23 24.22 11.63 -35.73
C GLN A 23 24.66 12.68 -34.71
N ASP A 24 24.27 13.94 -34.90
CA ASP A 24 24.59 15.08 -34.02
C ASP A 24 23.78 15.06 -32.71
N ILE A 25 22.62 14.39 -32.69
CA ILE A 25 21.69 14.29 -31.55
C ILE A 25 21.75 12.87 -30.93
N TRP A 26 22.75 12.06 -31.28
CA TRP A 26 22.83 10.68 -30.82
C TRP A 26 23.46 10.54 -29.43
N LEU A 27 22.74 9.87 -28.53
CA LEU A 27 23.20 9.52 -27.18
C LEU A 27 24.52 8.75 -27.21
N ASN A 28 25.53 9.25 -26.49
CA ASN A 28 26.82 8.57 -26.36
C ASN A 28 26.74 7.41 -25.34
N GLU A 29 27.75 6.54 -25.28
CA GLU A 29 27.67 5.31 -24.47
C GLU A 29 27.43 5.59 -22.97
N ARG A 30 27.95 6.69 -22.43
CA ARG A 30 27.70 7.11 -21.02
C ARG A 30 26.26 7.59 -20.80
N GLU A 31 25.56 8.01 -21.84
CA GLU A 31 24.16 8.40 -21.78
C GLU A 31 23.25 7.17 -21.89
N TRP A 32 23.64 6.16 -22.67
CA TRP A 32 23.00 4.84 -22.65
C TRP A 32 23.17 4.14 -21.29
N GLU A 33 24.39 4.11 -20.74
CA GLU A 33 24.70 3.63 -19.39
C GLU A 33 23.83 4.31 -18.32
N LYS A 34 23.63 5.62 -18.42
CA LYS A 34 22.69 6.37 -17.54
C LYS A 34 21.24 5.95 -17.72
N ILE A 35 20.77 5.64 -18.93
CA ILE A 35 19.41 5.14 -19.16
C ILE A 35 19.25 3.72 -18.60
N GLU A 36 20.27 2.86 -18.76
CA GLU A 36 20.31 1.49 -18.24
C GLU A 36 20.26 1.50 -16.68
N HIS A 37 21.02 2.40 -16.04
CA HIS A 37 20.89 2.66 -14.61
C HIS A 37 19.53 3.26 -14.20
N LEU A 38 18.96 4.17 -15.00
CA LEU A 38 17.65 4.78 -14.72
C LEU A 38 16.52 3.75 -14.79
N VAL A 39 16.55 2.83 -15.76
CA VAL A 39 15.63 1.69 -15.84
C VAL A 39 15.79 0.77 -14.63
N THR A 40 17.03 0.48 -14.22
CA THR A 40 17.35 -0.32 -13.01
C THR A 40 16.98 0.38 -11.69
N LEU A 41 16.75 1.69 -11.71
CA LEU A 41 16.23 2.47 -10.59
C LEU A 41 14.70 2.50 -10.57
N LEU A 42 14.08 2.72 -11.73
CA LEU A 42 12.62 2.79 -11.87
C LEU A 42 11.94 1.42 -11.80
N SER A 43 12.64 0.32 -12.09
CA SER A 43 12.10 -1.05 -11.99
C SER A 43 11.58 -1.40 -10.60
N GLN A 44 12.24 -0.92 -9.53
CA GLN A 44 11.79 -1.15 -8.15
C GLN A 44 10.46 -0.42 -7.84
N PHE A 45 10.26 0.77 -8.40
CA PHE A 45 8.99 1.47 -8.34
C PHE A 45 7.91 0.76 -9.18
N HIS A 46 8.28 0.17 -10.31
CA HIS A 46 7.35 -0.63 -11.11
C HIS A 46 6.93 -1.92 -10.38
N ILE A 47 7.85 -2.61 -9.71
CA ILE A 47 7.53 -3.78 -8.86
C ILE A 47 6.57 -3.35 -7.74
N ALA A 48 6.94 -2.34 -6.95
CA ALA A 48 6.12 -1.83 -5.85
C ALA A 48 4.71 -1.37 -6.29
N THR A 49 4.58 -0.67 -7.42
CA THR A 49 3.27 -0.24 -7.94
C THR A 49 2.46 -1.38 -8.55
N THR A 50 3.11 -2.38 -9.14
CA THR A 50 2.44 -3.61 -9.59
C THR A 50 1.92 -4.39 -8.40
N GLU A 51 2.75 -4.63 -7.39
CA GLU A 51 2.40 -5.32 -6.14
C GLU A 51 1.22 -4.66 -5.42
N LEU A 52 1.16 -3.33 -5.38
CA LEU A 52 0.05 -2.59 -4.76
C LEU A 52 -1.23 -2.53 -5.61
N SER A 53 -1.16 -2.84 -6.91
CA SER A 53 -2.31 -2.81 -7.83
C SER A 53 -2.84 -4.19 -8.25
N THR A 54 -2.08 -5.26 -8.02
CA THR A 54 -2.53 -6.66 -8.21
C THR A 54 -3.26 -7.23 -7.00
N GLN A 55 -3.10 -6.65 -5.81
CA GLN A 55 -3.90 -7.02 -4.63
C GLN A 55 -5.37 -6.69 -4.85
N THR A 56 -6.26 -7.65 -4.56
CA THR A 56 -7.72 -7.43 -4.56
C THR A 56 -8.17 -6.53 -3.41
N TYR A 57 -7.45 -6.60 -2.29
CA TYR A 57 -7.58 -5.71 -1.14
C TYR A 57 -6.18 -5.27 -0.69
N PRO A 58 -5.59 -4.22 -1.31
CA PRO A 58 -4.43 -3.56 -0.73
C PRO A 58 -4.93 -2.85 0.55
N THR A 59 -4.78 -3.51 1.69
CA THR A 59 -4.96 -2.86 2.99
C THR A 59 -3.90 -1.77 3.11
N ILE A 60 -4.26 -0.63 3.70
CA ILE A 60 -3.31 0.48 3.92
C ILE A 60 -2.16 0.06 4.87
N ALA A 61 -2.35 -1.01 5.63
CA ALA A 61 -1.30 -1.79 6.28
C ALA A 61 -0.20 -2.26 5.31
N TYR A 62 -0.56 -2.95 4.22
CA TYR A 62 0.40 -3.52 3.27
C TYR A 62 1.18 -2.45 2.49
N ALA A 63 0.55 -1.30 2.21
CA ALA A 63 1.22 -0.14 1.59
C ALA A 63 2.45 0.32 2.39
N ARG A 64 2.41 0.23 3.73
CA ARG A 64 3.57 0.50 4.61
C ARG A 64 4.74 -0.45 4.33
N VAL A 65 4.45 -1.74 4.18
CA VAL A 65 5.46 -2.80 4.01
C VAL A 65 6.20 -2.63 2.68
N VAL A 66 5.47 -2.39 1.60
CA VAL A 66 6.03 -2.16 0.26
C VAL A 66 6.91 -0.90 0.23
N LEU A 67 6.47 0.18 0.89
CA LEU A 67 7.24 1.42 0.98
C LEU A 67 8.49 1.30 1.87
N LEU A 68 8.44 0.51 2.95
CA LEU A 68 9.63 0.17 3.75
C LEU A 68 10.63 -0.65 2.93
N GLY A 69 10.18 -1.66 2.16
CA GLY A 69 11.04 -2.43 1.27
C GLY A 69 11.71 -1.57 0.19
N LEU A 70 10.96 -0.66 -0.42
CA LEU A 70 11.47 0.32 -1.38
C LEU A 70 12.49 1.28 -0.75
N LEU A 71 12.24 1.76 0.48
CA LEU A 71 13.20 2.58 1.24
C LEU A 71 14.48 1.80 1.59
N VAL A 72 14.41 0.49 1.80
CA VAL A 72 15.58 -0.36 2.04
C VAL A 72 16.42 -0.52 0.76
N ASP A 73 15.85 -0.88 -0.40
CA ASP A 73 16.61 -0.93 -1.68
C ASP A 73 17.30 0.40 -1.99
N LEU A 74 16.55 1.49 -1.87
CA LEU A 74 17.03 2.83 -2.19
C LEU A 74 18.16 3.29 -1.28
N ASN A 75 18.36 2.67 -0.11
CA ASN A 75 19.42 3.05 0.84
C ASN A 75 20.58 2.04 0.88
N GLU A 76 20.30 0.73 0.91
CA GLU A 76 21.32 -0.31 1.08
C GLU A 76 22.03 -0.67 -0.24
N ASN A 77 21.30 -0.74 -1.37
CA ASN A 77 21.86 -1.22 -2.64
C ASN A 77 22.55 -0.13 -3.49
N ARG A 78 22.56 1.14 -3.04
CA ARG A 78 22.92 2.29 -3.89
C ARG A 78 23.81 3.32 -3.17
N ASN A 79 25.11 3.01 -3.13
CA ASN A 79 26.18 3.78 -2.48
C ASN A 79 26.34 5.21 -3.07
N HIS A 80 27.07 6.08 -2.37
CA HIS A 80 27.40 7.45 -2.83
C HIS A 80 28.02 7.54 -4.24
N ASN A 81 28.70 6.49 -4.70
CA ASN A 81 29.31 6.42 -6.03
C ASN A 81 28.34 6.01 -7.15
N TYR A 82 27.02 5.93 -6.89
CA TYR A 82 26.03 5.55 -7.91
C TYR A 82 25.99 6.57 -9.06
N PRO A 83 26.02 6.17 -10.36
CA PRO A 83 26.10 7.10 -11.49
C PRO A 83 24.94 8.10 -11.66
N LEU A 84 23.84 7.91 -10.91
CA LEU A 84 22.69 8.81 -10.85
C LEU A 84 22.47 9.36 -9.43
N SER A 85 23.55 9.63 -8.67
CA SER A 85 23.52 10.05 -7.27
C SER A 85 22.63 11.27 -6.99
N GLU A 86 22.62 12.27 -7.88
CA GLU A 86 21.74 13.45 -7.78
C GLU A 86 20.25 13.08 -7.89
N VAL A 87 19.91 12.20 -8.85
CA VAL A 87 18.53 11.72 -9.07
C VAL A 87 18.09 10.86 -7.88
N LEU A 88 18.97 9.99 -7.39
CA LEU A 88 18.73 9.16 -6.22
C LEU A 88 18.54 9.99 -4.94
N LEU A 89 19.29 11.08 -4.77
CA LEU A 89 19.11 12.02 -3.67
C LEU A 89 17.76 12.75 -3.77
N ALA A 90 17.39 13.24 -4.95
CA ALA A 90 16.09 13.87 -5.17
C ALA A 90 14.91 12.92 -4.87
N ILE A 91 15.04 11.65 -5.28
CA ILE A 91 14.07 10.58 -4.99
C ILE A 91 14.00 10.29 -3.49
N ARG A 92 15.15 10.07 -2.80
CA ARG A 92 15.20 9.84 -1.35
C ARG A 92 14.52 10.98 -0.58
N ASN A 93 14.86 12.23 -0.89
CA ASN A 93 14.27 13.42 -0.27
C ASN A 93 12.75 13.46 -0.47
N LYS A 94 12.27 13.20 -1.68
CA LYS A 94 10.83 13.24 -2.00
C LYS A 94 10.04 12.10 -1.33
N ILE A 95 10.62 10.91 -1.23
CA ILE A 95 10.00 9.79 -0.50
C ILE A 95 9.99 10.08 1.00
N GLN A 96 11.05 10.66 1.57
CA GLN A 96 11.09 11.05 2.98
C GLN A 96 10.02 12.10 3.32
N GLU A 97 9.81 13.10 2.45
CA GLU A 97 8.72 14.08 2.58
C GLU A 97 7.34 13.41 2.67
N TYR A 98 7.03 12.46 1.78
CA TYR A 98 5.78 11.70 1.84
C TYR A 98 5.74 10.71 3.01
N TRP A 99 6.86 10.12 3.39
CA TRP A 99 6.95 9.11 4.45
C TRP A 99 6.50 9.67 5.80
N VAL A 100 6.83 10.92 6.15
CA VAL A 100 6.35 11.56 7.39
C VAL A 100 4.82 11.56 7.51
N HIS A 101 4.10 11.62 6.39
CA HIS A 101 2.64 11.55 6.37
C HIS A 101 2.13 10.11 6.28
N ILE A 102 2.72 9.29 5.42
CA ILE A 102 2.31 7.89 5.20
C ILE A 102 2.59 7.03 6.44
N ASP A 103 3.72 7.24 7.11
CA ASP A 103 4.06 6.56 8.37
C ASP A 103 2.94 6.77 9.39
N LYS A 104 2.62 8.02 9.73
CA LYS A 104 1.55 8.38 10.66
C LYS A 104 0.18 7.84 10.25
N MET A 105 -0.15 7.83 8.96
CA MET A 105 -1.42 7.29 8.46
C MET A 105 -1.48 5.76 8.53
N THR A 106 -0.37 5.07 8.27
CA THR A 106 -0.31 3.59 8.23
C THR A 106 0.00 2.96 9.59
N HIS A 107 0.57 3.71 10.54
CA HIS A 107 1.14 3.16 11.78
C HIS A 107 0.17 2.35 12.62
N VAL A 108 -1.09 2.77 12.79
CA VAL A 108 -2.08 1.98 13.54
C VAL A 108 -2.60 0.81 12.70
N LEU A 109 -2.73 1.00 11.38
CA LEU A 109 -3.32 0.03 10.46
C LEU A 109 -2.40 -1.19 10.22
N ALA A 110 -1.09 -0.98 10.09
CA ALA A 110 -0.14 -2.06 9.86
C ALA A 110 0.01 -3.01 11.07
N PHE A 111 -0.31 -2.55 12.27
CA PHE A 111 -0.29 -3.36 13.49
C PHE A 111 -1.41 -4.41 13.43
N PHE A 112 -2.56 -4.04 12.87
CA PHE A 112 -3.69 -4.94 12.67
C PHE A 112 -3.54 -5.91 11.49
N ASP A 113 -2.46 -5.88 10.69
CA ASP A 113 -2.19 -6.95 9.72
C ASP A 113 -1.24 -7.99 10.32
N PRO A 114 -1.75 -9.17 10.77
CA PRO A 114 -0.97 -10.13 11.54
C PRO A 114 0.15 -10.79 10.72
N ARG A 115 0.16 -10.63 9.40
CA ARG A 115 1.17 -11.21 8.48
C ARG A 115 2.47 -10.41 8.42
N TYR A 116 2.39 -9.12 8.73
CA TYR A 116 3.48 -8.16 8.53
C TYR A 116 3.83 -7.37 9.78
N LYS A 117 3.12 -7.61 10.89
CA LYS A 117 3.27 -6.93 12.18
C LYS A 117 4.73 -6.74 12.59
N THR A 118 5.56 -7.79 12.58
CA THR A 118 6.98 -7.67 12.99
C THR A 118 7.81 -6.92 11.94
N ILE A 119 7.56 -7.13 10.65
CA ILE A 119 8.29 -6.49 9.54
C ILE A 119 8.02 -4.98 9.48
N ALA A 120 6.76 -4.57 9.70
CA ALA A 120 6.28 -3.20 9.59
C ALA A 120 6.87 -2.19 10.59
N TYR A 121 7.53 -2.68 11.65
CA TYR A 121 8.19 -1.86 12.68
C TYR A 121 9.57 -2.38 13.08
N LYS A 122 10.23 -3.19 12.23
CA LYS A 122 11.54 -3.81 12.48
C LYS A 122 12.63 -2.85 13.02
N ASN A 123 12.49 -1.56 12.75
CA ASN A 123 13.46 -0.51 13.07
C ASN A 123 12.97 0.48 14.17
N LEU A 124 11.92 0.15 14.93
CA LEU A 124 11.36 1.01 16.00
C LEU A 124 11.37 0.30 17.36
N GLU A 125 11.45 1.09 18.43
CA GLU A 125 11.31 0.61 19.80
C GLU A 125 9.84 0.34 20.17
N ILE A 126 9.58 -0.64 21.04
CA ILE A 126 8.21 -1.09 21.39
C ILE A 126 7.30 0.04 21.88
N ASN A 127 7.84 1.06 22.54
CA ASN A 127 7.08 2.24 22.98
C ASN A 127 6.63 3.12 21.80
N GLU A 128 7.47 3.29 20.78
CA GLU A 128 7.13 4.05 19.56
C GLU A 128 6.02 3.35 18.77
N ILE A 129 6.00 2.02 18.81
CA ILE A 129 4.97 1.18 18.21
C ILE A 129 3.64 1.33 18.97
N LEU A 130 3.65 1.13 20.28
CA LEU A 130 2.43 0.99 21.10
C LEU A 130 1.80 2.32 21.55
N GLU A 131 2.54 3.41 21.72
CA GLU A 131 1.97 4.70 22.17
C GLU A 131 0.89 5.25 21.21
N PRO A 132 1.10 5.33 19.87
CA PRO A 132 0.05 5.77 18.93
C PRO A 132 -1.20 4.89 18.98
N ILE A 133 -1.04 3.59 19.22
CA ILE A 133 -2.13 2.61 19.27
C ILE A 133 -2.91 2.78 20.58
N ARG A 134 -2.23 2.89 21.73
CA ARG A 134 -2.83 3.06 23.06
C ARG A 134 -3.68 4.33 23.18
N ASN A 135 -3.31 5.38 22.45
CA ASN A 135 -4.13 6.60 22.34
C ASN A 135 -5.47 6.30 21.63
N ASN A 136 -5.45 5.65 20.46
CA ASN A 136 -6.67 5.27 19.72
C ASN A 136 -7.55 4.27 20.50
N PHE A 137 -6.95 3.38 21.30
CA PHE A 137 -7.65 2.47 22.21
C PHE A 137 -8.55 3.20 23.20
N SER A 138 -8.07 4.33 23.75
CA SER A 138 -8.72 5.02 24.88
C SER A 138 -10.09 5.58 24.50
N ASP A 139 -10.24 6.13 23.30
CA ASP A 139 -11.52 6.64 22.80
C ASP A 139 -12.52 5.50 22.51
N SER A 140 -12.03 4.35 22.02
CA SER A 140 -12.86 3.17 21.73
C SER A 140 -13.47 2.52 22.98
N ALA A 141 -12.83 2.67 24.14
CA ALA A 141 -13.29 2.11 25.41
C ALA A 141 -14.49 2.88 26.01
N LEU A 142 -14.66 4.15 25.66
CA LEU A 142 -15.71 5.03 26.20
C LEU A 142 -17.09 4.79 25.58
N SER A 143 -17.16 4.21 24.37
CA SER A 143 -18.43 3.94 23.67
C SER A 143 -19.08 2.60 24.03
N ASN A 144 -18.38 1.72 24.75
CA ASN A 144 -18.75 0.32 24.98
C ASN A 144 -19.36 0.04 26.37
N LEU A 145 -20.13 0.97 26.97
CA LEU A 145 -20.85 0.71 28.23
C LEU A 145 -22.06 -0.23 28.00
N PRO A 146 -22.14 -1.41 28.64
CA PRO A 146 -23.28 -2.30 28.51
C PRO A 146 -24.43 -1.91 29.46
N SER A 147 -25.58 -1.52 28.91
CA SER A 147 -26.80 -1.15 29.66
C SER A 147 -27.54 -2.37 30.26
N ASN A 148 -26.87 -3.18 31.09
CA ASN A 148 -27.46 -4.32 31.78
C ASN A 148 -27.88 -3.94 33.22
N ASN A 149 -29.19 -3.72 33.41
CA ASN A 149 -29.78 -3.12 34.62
C ASN A 149 -29.95 -4.12 35.80
N SER A 150 -28.88 -4.81 36.22
CA SER A 150 -28.95 -5.79 37.33
C SER A 150 -27.78 -5.76 38.32
N THR A 151 -26.83 -4.85 38.15
CA THR A 151 -25.75 -4.59 39.13
C THR A 151 -25.71 -3.11 39.49
N SER A 152 -25.34 -2.81 40.74
CA SER A 152 -25.20 -1.42 41.22
C SER A 152 -24.25 -0.63 40.32
N ILE A 153 -24.62 0.59 39.94
CA ILE A 153 -23.85 1.46 39.05
C ILE A 153 -22.41 1.64 39.58
N PHE A 154 -22.23 1.71 40.90
CA PHE A 154 -20.91 1.78 41.54
C PHE A 154 -20.09 0.49 41.38
N VAL A 155 -20.72 -0.69 41.41
CA VAL A 155 -20.06 -1.98 41.16
C VAL A 155 -19.67 -2.08 39.68
N GLN A 156 -20.57 -1.69 38.77
CA GLN A 156 -20.29 -1.63 37.34
C GLN A 156 -19.08 -0.72 37.06
N HIS A 157 -19.08 0.50 37.60
CA HIS A 157 -17.99 1.47 37.49
C HIS A 157 -16.65 0.95 38.05
N LEU A 158 -16.67 0.27 39.21
CA LEU A 158 -15.46 -0.33 39.79
C LEU A 158 -14.95 -1.53 38.99
N SER A 159 -15.83 -2.31 38.36
CA SER A 159 -15.43 -3.40 37.46
C SER A 159 -14.87 -2.89 36.13
N SER A 160 -15.53 -1.92 35.47
CA SER A 160 -15.08 -1.39 34.19
C SER A 160 -13.74 -0.67 34.30
N VAL A 161 -13.58 0.24 35.28
CA VAL A 161 -12.33 0.98 35.51
C VAL A 161 -11.14 0.05 35.79
N ARG A 162 -11.38 -1.11 36.42
CA ARG A 162 -10.31 -2.07 36.75
C ARG A 162 -10.04 -3.09 35.65
N GLN A 163 -11.03 -3.45 34.83
CA GLN A 163 -10.83 -4.31 33.67
C GLN A 163 -10.23 -3.54 32.49
N GLN A 164 -10.79 -2.37 32.12
CA GLN A 164 -10.33 -1.58 30.97
C GLN A 164 -8.89 -1.09 31.10
N ARG A 165 -8.41 -0.76 32.31
CA ARG A 165 -7.02 -0.28 32.48
C ARG A 165 -5.95 -1.35 32.30
N ASN A 166 -6.24 -2.60 32.65
CA ASN A 166 -5.26 -3.70 32.59
C ASN A 166 -5.43 -4.51 31.30
N ALA A 167 -6.65 -4.89 30.93
CA ALA A 167 -6.88 -5.68 29.72
C ALA A 167 -6.36 -4.96 28.45
N ASN A 168 -6.51 -3.64 28.36
CA ASN A 168 -6.03 -2.88 27.19
C ASN A 168 -4.50 -2.95 27.01
N THR A 169 -3.71 -2.99 28.08
CA THR A 169 -2.24 -3.14 27.97
C THR A 169 -1.83 -4.59 27.74
N ASP A 170 -2.48 -5.51 28.45
CA ASP A 170 -2.11 -6.92 28.45
C ASP A 170 -2.49 -7.58 27.10
N GLU A 171 -3.62 -7.19 26.51
CA GLU A 171 -4.06 -7.65 25.18
C GLU A 171 -3.14 -7.12 24.07
N LEU A 172 -2.71 -5.85 24.16
CA LEU A 172 -1.77 -5.24 23.22
C LEU A 172 -0.40 -5.90 23.23
N LEU A 173 0.16 -6.14 24.42
CA LEU A 173 1.45 -6.79 24.58
C LEU A 173 1.38 -8.27 24.15
N LYS A 174 0.35 -9.02 24.58
CA LYS A 174 0.14 -10.41 24.16
C LYS A 174 0.05 -10.56 22.63
N TYR A 175 -0.61 -9.63 21.94
CA TYR A 175 -0.66 -9.65 20.47
C TYR A 175 0.67 -9.22 19.83
N TRP A 176 1.37 -8.23 20.37
CA TRP A 176 2.69 -7.85 19.87
C TRP A 176 3.70 -9.01 19.98
N GLU A 177 3.72 -9.71 21.12
CA GLU A 177 4.59 -10.86 21.40
C GLU A 177 4.18 -12.16 20.67
N SER A 178 3.02 -12.20 20.00
CA SER A 178 2.63 -13.35 19.18
C SER A 178 3.56 -13.55 17.98
N ALA A 179 3.64 -14.76 17.44
CA ALA A 179 4.19 -14.95 16.10
C ALA A 179 3.34 -14.19 15.05
N ASP A 180 3.96 -13.78 13.94
CA ASP A 180 3.28 -13.30 12.74
C ASP A 180 2.56 -14.48 12.03
N ALA A 181 1.48 -14.20 11.31
CA ALA A 181 0.66 -15.18 10.60
C ALA A 181 1.21 -15.49 9.19
N SER A 182 0.80 -16.62 8.59
CA SER A 182 1.18 -16.95 7.19
C SER A 182 0.68 -15.89 6.21
N PHE A 183 1.51 -15.54 5.23
CA PHE A 183 1.20 -14.52 4.22
C PHE A 183 -0.07 -14.84 3.42
N ASP A 184 -0.39 -16.12 3.25
CA ASP A 184 -1.55 -16.64 2.50
C ASP A 184 -2.90 -16.41 3.22
N ILE A 185 -2.91 -16.04 4.50
CA ILE A 185 -4.15 -15.94 5.27
C ILE A 185 -4.83 -14.58 5.08
N GLU A 186 -6.16 -14.57 5.05
CA GLU A 186 -6.91 -13.31 5.06
C GLU A 186 -6.89 -12.70 6.48
N PRO A 187 -6.43 -11.43 6.66
CA PRO A 187 -6.35 -10.79 7.97
C PRO A 187 -7.68 -10.75 8.74
N LEU A 188 -8.80 -10.46 8.07
CA LEU A 188 -10.12 -10.40 8.71
C LEU A 188 -10.55 -11.78 9.25
N SER A 189 -10.29 -12.84 8.50
CA SER A 189 -10.54 -14.22 8.90
C SER A 189 -9.66 -14.63 10.10
N TRP A 190 -8.40 -14.20 10.14
CA TRP A 190 -7.51 -14.40 11.30
C TRP A 190 -8.05 -13.70 12.57
N TRP A 191 -8.48 -12.44 12.46
CA TRP A 191 -9.07 -11.71 13.60
C TRP A 191 -10.41 -12.26 14.07
N HIS A 192 -11.22 -12.82 13.16
CA HIS A 192 -12.44 -13.53 13.53
C HIS A 192 -12.12 -14.79 14.35
N ALA A 193 -11.14 -15.58 13.93
CA ALA A 193 -10.71 -16.80 14.64
C ALA A 193 -10.18 -16.51 16.05
N HIS A 194 -9.36 -15.46 16.23
CA HIS A 194 -8.77 -15.09 17.52
C HIS A 194 -9.60 -14.06 18.31
N SER A 195 -10.88 -13.84 17.94
CA SER A 195 -11.76 -12.85 18.59
C SER A 195 -12.06 -13.13 20.06
N THR A 196 -11.94 -14.40 20.50
CA THR A 196 -12.03 -14.81 21.91
C THR A 196 -10.74 -14.54 22.70
N GLU A 197 -9.60 -14.48 22.00
CA GLU A 197 -8.27 -14.26 22.57
C GLU A 197 -7.88 -12.78 22.62
N TYR A 198 -8.45 -11.98 21.73
CA TYR A 198 -8.21 -10.55 21.54
C TYR A 198 -9.54 -9.80 21.31
N PRO A 199 -10.41 -9.68 22.34
CA PRO A 199 -11.79 -9.21 22.21
C PRO A 199 -11.95 -7.69 21.97
N ILE A 200 -10.88 -6.90 22.12
CA ILE A 200 -10.86 -5.46 21.82
C ILE A 200 -10.16 -5.22 20.48
N LEU A 201 -8.98 -5.79 20.28
CA LEU A 201 -8.22 -5.71 19.04
C LEU A 201 -9.01 -6.25 17.85
N SER A 202 -9.70 -7.39 17.97
CA SER A 202 -10.48 -7.95 16.85
C SER A 202 -11.60 -7.03 16.36
N LYS A 203 -12.20 -6.22 17.24
CA LYS A 203 -13.20 -5.20 16.88
C LYS A 203 -12.55 -3.98 16.21
N MET A 204 -11.40 -3.54 16.73
CA MET A 204 -10.63 -2.45 16.11
C MET A 204 -10.11 -2.87 14.73
N ALA A 205 -9.63 -4.11 14.59
CA ALA A 205 -9.15 -4.69 13.34
C ALA A 205 -10.22 -4.68 12.24
N GLN A 206 -11.48 -4.98 12.55
CA GLN A 206 -12.58 -4.88 11.58
C GLN A 206 -12.77 -3.45 11.06
N ASN A 207 -12.65 -2.44 11.93
CA ASN A 207 -12.76 -1.02 11.54
C ASN A 207 -11.54 -0.51 10.77
N TYR A 208 -10.34 -1.02 11.07
CA TYR A 208 -9.10 -0.59 10.42
C TYR A 208 -8.86 -1.34 9.09
N LEU A 209 -8.96 -2.67 9.06
CA LEU A 209 -8.67 -3.49 7.87
C LEU A 209 -9.74 -3.37 6.76
N SER A 210 -10.93 -2.86 7.07
CA SER A 210 -11.94 -2.52 6.06
C SER A 210 -11.61 -1.27 5.24
N VAL A 211 -10.58 -0.51 5.62
CA VAL A 211 -10.08 0.65 4.87
C VAL A 211 -9.14 0.18 3.74
N GLN A 212 -9.66 0.18 2.50
CA GLN A 212 -8.85 -0.02 1.29
C GLN A 212 -7.86 1.15 1.10
N ALA A 213 -6.62 0.85 0.69
CA ALA A 213 -5.55 1.85 0.55
C ALA A 213 -5.65 2.72 -0.71
N SER A 214 -6.38 2.27 -1.73
CA SER A 214 -6.28 2.83 -3.08
C SER A 214 -7.62 2.93 -3.78
N SER A 215 -7.68 3.88 -4.71
CA SER A 215 -8.75 4.01 -5.70
C SER A 215 -8.65 2.97 -6.82
N VAL A 216 -7.63 2.09 -6.85
CA VAL A 216 -7.40 1.14 -7.95
C VAL A 216 -8.60 0.20 -8.21
N PRO A 217 -9.29 -0.36 -7.19
CA PRO A 217 -10.53 -1.12 -7.44
C PRO A 217 -11.62 -0.27 -8.09
N CYS A 218 -11.74 1.01 -7.72
CA CYS A 218 -12.68 1.96 -8.33
C CYS A 218 -12.23 2.35 -9.74
N GLU A 219 -10.95 2.53 -10.01
CA GLU A 219 -10.41 2.85 -11.34
C GLU A 219 -10.53 1.66 -12.30
N GLN A 220 -10.34 0.43 -11.82
CA GLN A 220 -10.65 -0.79 -12.56
C GLN A 220 -12.16 -0.89 -12.83
N LEU A 221 -13.01 -0.63 -11.83
CA LEU A 221 -14.48 -0.61 -11.99
C LEU A 221 -14.93 0.46 -13.00
N PHE A 222 -14.39 1.68 -12.93
CA PHE A 222 -14.68 2.76 -13.86
C PHE A 222 -14.10 2.51 -15.26
N SER A 223 -12.97 1.81 -15.37
CA SER A 223 -12.42 1.36 -16.67
C SER A 223 -13.29 0.26 -17.30
N LEU A 224 -13.77 -0.70 -16.52
CA LEU A 224 -14.77 -1.67 -16.97
C LEU A 224 -16.08 -0.98 -17.36
N ALA A 225 -16.59 -0.06 -16.54
CA ALA A 225 -17.81 0.69 -16.82
C ALA A 225 -17.66 1.57 -18.08
N GLY A 226 -16.51 2.23 -18.26
CA GLY A 226 -16.18 2.99 -19.47
C GLY A 226 -16.15 2.11 -20.71
N ASN A 227 -15.55 0.92 -20.63
CA ASN A 227 -15.57 -0.07 -21.71
C ASN A 227 -16.99 -0.57 -22.01
N VAL A 228 -17.82 -0.85 -20.99
CA VAL A 228 -19.22 -1.27 -21.17
C VAL A 228 -20.05 -0.14 -21.79
N VAL A 229 -19.92 1.10 -21.33
CA VAL A 229 -20.62 2.26 -21.91
C VAL A 229 -20.15 2.50 -23.36
N PHE A 230 -18.86 2.39 -23.65
CA PHE A 230 -18.34 2.46 -25.02
C PHE A 230 -18.92 1.35 -25.91
N LEU A 231 -19.01 0.12 -25.42
CA LEU A 231 -19.63 -0.99 -26.15
C LEU A 231 -21.13 -0.76 -26.38
N MET A 232 -21.88 -0.25 -25.39
CA MET A 232 -23.30 0.08 -25.54
C MET A 232 -23.54 1.23 -26.53
N ILE A 233 -22.72 2.29 -26.50
CA ILE A 233 -22.79 3.39 -27.46
C ILE A 233 -22.52 2.87 -28.88
N ASN A 234 -21.49 2.04 -29.07
CA ASN A 234 -21.21 1.43 -30.36
C ASN A 234 -22.37 0.53 -30.82
N GLN A 235 -22.96 -0.30 -29.95
CA GLN A 235 -24.12 -1.13 -30.30
C GLN A 235 -25.33 -0.29 -30.73
N ILE A 236 -25.61 0.83 -30.06
CA ILE A 236 -26.67 1.76 -30.46
C ILE A 236 -26.37 2.36 -31.84
N ILE A 237 -25.12 2.76 -32.12
CA ILE A 237 -24.69 3.28 -33.44
C ILE A 237 -24.86 2.21 -34.53
N TRP A 238 -24.50 0.94 -34.27
CA TRP A 238 -24.74 -0.15 -35.22
C TRP A 238 -26.23 -0.37 -35.50
N ILE A 239 -27.10 -0.24 -34.50
CA ILE A 239 -28.56 -0.37 -34.64
C ILE A 239 -29.15 0.81 -35.43
N THR A 240 -28.69 2.05 -35.22
CA THR A 240 -29.15 3.20 -36.01
C THR A 240 -28.63 3.13 -37.46
N GLN A 241 -27.40 2.68 -37.67
CA GLN A 241 -26.86 2.48 -39.03
C GLN A 241 -27.60 1.37 -39.79
N ALA A 242 -27.93 0.26 -39.11
CA ALA A 242 -28.65 -0.86 -39.71
C ALA A 242 -30.12 -0.54 -40.04
N SER A 243 -30.80 0.27 -39.22
CA SER A 243 -32.18 0.68 -39.47
C SER A 243 -32.31 1.76 -40.56
N VAL A 244 -31.33 2.65 -40.71
CA VAL A 244 -31.26 3.56 -41.87
C VAL A 244 -31.08 2.79 -43.19
N ASN A 245 -30.27 1.73 -43.19
CA ASN A 245 -30.05 0.86 -44.35
C ASN A 245 -31.20 -0.13 -44.66
N GLN A 246 -32.37 0.04 -44.05
CA GLN A 246 -33.61 -0.70 -44.39
C GLN A 246 -34.75 0.20 -44.89
N ILE A 247 -34.48 1.50 -45.10
CA ILE A 247 -35.48 2.51 -45.52
C ILE A 247 -35.08 3.14 -46.88
N ILE A 248 -34.11 2.53 -47.58
CA ILE A 248 -33.64 2.87 -48.94
C ILE A 248 -33.62 1.59 -49.78
#